data_AF-A0A1I8NH96-F1
#
_entry.id   AF-A0A1I8NH96-F1
#
_cell.length_a   1.000
_cell.length_b   1.000
_cell.length_c   1.000
_cell.angle_alpha   90.00
_cell.angle_beta   90.00
_cell.angle_gamma   90.00
#
_symmetry.space_group_name_H-M   'P 1'
#
loop_
_entity.id
_entity.type
_entity.pdbx_description
1 polymer ?
#
loop_
_entity_poly.entity_id
_entity_poly.type
_entity_poly.pdbx_seq_one_letter_code
_entity_poly.pdbx_strand_id
1 'polypeptide(L)'
;MKLPIVLLAIVGLSSLQLVSASKSPEEVQAEVMAYVQTQVSSLLRSPAIARAGGGLACYDKYIPLITAATEDSKSDTASCVNRAASRREDELNKVKAQREALDQQVKTVQDTLASCVKQDDVLGFLTCFRDNSQVLQSTVTQVSLTSTSLANGLSAAYVSINTSEDSCIQTVLDKVKADTDALTVALQNCLKNGFDDGQPETSSPPSDSSSSSPEEPQTTVPSNFNMPNDELLPEENL
;
A
#
# COMPACT_ATOMS: atom_id res chain seq x y z
N MET A 1 29.48 -52.77 -6.79
CA MET A 1 30.32 -51.55 -6.89
C MET A 1 29.38 -50.37 -7.04
N LYS A 2 29.50 -49.38 -6.15
CA LYS A 2 28.62 -48.20 -6.06
C LYS A 2 29.10 -47.14 -7.06
N LEU A 3 28.25 -46.76 -8.02
CA LEU A 3 28.43 -45.53 -8.79
C LEU A 3 27.64 -44.41 -8.10
N PRO A 4 28.26 -43.29 -7.70
CA PRO A 4 27.53 -42.14 -7.21
C PRO A 4 26.95 -41.39 -8.42
N ILE A 5 25.62 -41.42 -8.55
CA ILE A 5 24.88 -40.52 -9.42
C ILE A 5 24.96 -39.13 -8.77
N VAL A 6 25.82 -38.29 -9.32
CA VAL A 6 25.85 -36.85 -9.03
C VAL A 6 24.51 -36.28 -9.50
N LEU A 7 23.63 -36.04 -8.54
CA LEU A 7 22.39 -35.27 -8.72
C LEU A 7 22.77 -33.85 -9.12
N LEU A 8 22.77 -33.58 -10.43
CA LEU A 8 22.69 -32.23 -10.99
C LEU A 8 21.28 -31.70 -10.72
N ALA A 9 21.06 -31.23 -9.49
CA ALA A 9 19.94 -30.37 -9.15
C ALA A 9 20.23 -28.96 -9.71
N ILE A 10 20.16 -28.82 -11.03
CA ILE A 10 19.90 -27.50 -11.63
C ILE A 10 18.39 -27.30 -11.48
N VAL A 11 17.96 -26.98 -10.26
CA VAL A 11 16.68 -26.28 -10.09
C VAL A 11 16.94 -24.93 -10.73
N GLY A 12 16.43 -24.78 -11.95
CA GLY A 12 16.31 -23.48 -12.60
C GLY A 12 15.54 -22.57 -11.65
N LEU A 13 16.27 -21.79 -10.88
CA LEU A 13 15.84 -20.51 -10.33
C LEU A 13 15.58 -19.60 -11.54
N SER A 14 14.55 -19.93 -12.31
CA SER A 14 13.88 -18.96 -13.18
C SER A 14 13.31 -17.95 -12.22
N SER A 15 14.07 -16.89 -12.06
CA SER A 15 13.74 -15.67 -11.38
C SER A 15 12.31 -15.26 -11.70
N LEU A 16 11.35 -15.65 -10.84
CA LEU A 16 10.32 -14.71 -10.44
C LEU A 16 11.11 -13.59 -9.79
N GLN A 17 11.53 -12.63 -10.62
CA GLN A 17 11.79 -11.31 -10.10
C GLN A 17 10.46 -10.89 -9.52
N LEU A 18 10.34 -11.03 -8.20
CA LEU A 18 9.44 -10.21 -7.42
C LEU A 18 9.83 -8.80 -7.83
N VAL A 19 9.07 -8.24 -8.76
CA VAL A 19 9.18 -6.85 -9.19
C VAL A 19 8.92 -6.07 -7.91
N SER A 20 10.01 -5.70 -7.26
CA SER A 20 10.03 -4.83 -6.10
C SER A 20 9.50 -3.46 -6.50
N ALA A 21 9.05 -2.69 -5.51
CA ALA A 21 8.65 -1.30 -5.66
C ALA A 21 9.51 -0.53 -6.68
N SER A 22 8.91 0.41 -7.41
CA SER A 22 9.65 1.30 -8.29
C SER A 22 10.73 2.12 -7.56
N LYS A 23 10.56 2.35 -6.24
CA LYS A 23 11.54 3.00 -5.36
C LYS A 23 11.50 2.42 -3.94
N SER A 24 12.68 2.30 -3.34
CA SER A 24 12.88 2.02 -1.93
C SER A 24 12.64 3.25 -1.04
N PRO A 25 12.39 3.07 0.27
CA PRO A 25 12.34 4.18 1.23
C PRO A 25 13.58 5.07 1.20
N GLU A 26 14.76 4.48 0.99
CA GLU A 26 16.03 5.20 0.88
C GLU A 26 16.10 6.06 -0.39
N GLU A 27 15.63 5.54 -1.53
CA GLU A 27 15.59 6.29 -2.78
C GLU A 27 14.60 7.46 -2.72
N VAL A 28 13.42 7.24 -2.12
CA VAL A 28 12.45 8.32 -1.87
C VAL A 28 13.06 9.38 -0.96
N GLN A 29 13.67 8.98 0.16
CA GLN A 29 14.33 9.90 1.07
C GLN A 29 15.42 10.72 0.37
N ALA A 30 16.25 10.10 -0.46
CA ALA A 30 17.30 10.79 -1.21
C ALA A 30 16.73 11.81 -2.20
N GLU A 31 15.67 11.47 -2.93
CA GLU A 31 14.99 12.39 -3.85
C GLU A 31 14.40 13.59 -3.10
N VAL A 32 13.71 13.33 -1.98
CA VAL A 32 13.10 14.39 -1.16
C VAL A 32 14.17 15.30 -0.59
N MET A 33 15.28 14.76 -0.07
CA MET A 33 16.39 15.57 0.42
C MET A 33 17.00 16.46 -0.67
N ALA A 34 17.18 15.94 -1.90
CA ALA A 34 17.67 16.73 -3.02
C ALA A 34 16.70 17.86 -3.40
N TYR A 35 15.39 17.59 -3.36
CA TYR A 35 14.35 18.57 -3.59
C TYR A 35 14.35 19.67 -2.53
N VAL A 36 14.35 19.28 -1.24
CA VAL A 36 14.42 20.20 -0.10
C VAL A 36 15.67 21.09 -0.18
N GLN A 37 16.84 20.49 -0.45
CA GLN A 37 18.08 21.24 -0.61
C GLN A 37 17.99 22.28 -1.73
N THR A 38 17.35 21.92 -2.84
CA THR A 38 17.11 22.85 -3.95
C THR A 38 16.25 24.03 -3.50
N GLN A 39 15.11 23.77 -2.83
CA GLN A 39 14.20 24.82 -2.38
C GLN A 39 14.84 25.75 -1.34
N VAL A 40 15.53 25.19 -0.34
CA VAL A 40 16.24 25.99 0.66
C VAL A 40 17.35 26.82 0.02
N SER A 41 18.13 26.25 -0.91
CA SER A 41 19.20 26.99 -1.60
C SER A 41 18.65 28.14 -2.47
N SER A 42 17.48 27.95 -3.08
CA SER A 42 16.78 28.98 -3.84
C SER A 42 16.35 30.13 -2.93
N LEU A 43 15.76 29.81 -1.78
CA LEU A 43 15.34 30.78 -0.78
C LEU A 43 16.50 31.61 -0.24
N LEU A 44 17.63 30.97 0.10
CA LEU A 44 18.83 31.65 0.62
C LEU A 44 19.49 32.58 -0.40
N ARG A 45 19.36 32.30 -1.70
CA ARG A 45 19.88 33.17 -2.78
C ARG A 45 18.96 34.35 -3.08
N SER A 46 17.76 34.40 -2.51
CA SER A 46 16.79 35.47 -2.76
C SER A 46 17.30 36.82 -2.23
N PRO A 47 17.47 37.85 -3.08
CA PRO A 47 17.92 39.18 -2.64
C PRO A 47 16.94 39.85 -1.66
N ALA A 48 15.66 39.47 -1.73
CA ALA A 48 14.63 39.96 -0.81
C ALA A 48 14.86 39.45 0.61
N ILE A 49 15.42 38.24 0.75
CA ILE A 49 15.73 37.61 2.04
C ILE A 49 17.05 38.15 2.58
N ALA A 50 18.08 38.29 1.73
CA ALA A 50 19.37 38.86 2.13
C ALA A 50 19.27 40.30 2.69
N ARG A 51 18.21 41.03 2.32
CA ARG A 51 17.92 42.40 2.80
C ARG A 51 16.89 42.44 3.91
N ALA A 52 16.17 41.35 4.15
CA ALA A 52 15.16 41.28 5.20
C ALA A 52 15.81 40.82 6.50
N GLY A 53 15.52 41.53 7.60
CA GLY A 53 16.03 41.21 8.94
C GLY A 53 15.31 40.03 9.61
N GLY A 54 14.79 39.07 8.83
CA GLY A 54 14.15 37.87 9.35
C GLY A 54 15.09 37.13 10.31
N GLY A 55 14.71 37.08 11.58
CA GLY A 55 15.57 36.55 12.65
C GLY A 55 15.66 35.02 12.66
N LEU A 56 16.62 34.51 13.45
CA LEU A 56 16.84 33.07 13.67
C LEU A 56 15.54 32.29 13.99
N ALA A 57 14.59 32.94 14.69
CA ALA A 57 13.30 32.34 15.04
C ALA A 57 12.53 31.75 13.84
N CYS A 58 12.59 32.36 12.65
CA CYS A 58 11.93 31.82 11.46
C CYS A 58 12.55 30.48 11.04
N TYR A 59 13.89 30.39 11.08
CA TYR A 59 14.58 29.13 10.80
C TYR A 59 14.30 28.09 11.88
N ASP A 60 14.34 28.48 13.15
CA ASP A 60 14.08 27.60 14.29
C ASP A 60 12.68 26.97 14.23
N LYS A 61 11.70 27.67 13.65
CA LYS A 61 10.35 27.13 13.45
C LYS A 61 10.24 26.24 12.21
N TYR A 62 10.66 26.72 11.05
CA TYR A 62 10.33 26.06 9.78
C TYR A 62 11.33 24.97 9.37
N ILE A 63 12.61 25.07 9.73
CA ILE A 63 13.58 24.03 9.39
C ILE A 63 13.22 22.68 10.03
N PRO A 64 12.88 22.59 11.33
CA PRO A 64 12.45 21.31 11.92
C PRO A 64 11.20 20.73 11.26
N LEU A 65 10.25 21.57 10.82
CA LEU A 65 9.04 21.10 10.13
C LEU A 65 9.37 20.51 8.75
N ILE A 66 10.29 21.14 8.01
CA ILE A 66 10.76 20.61 6.72
C ILE A 66 11.53 19.29 6.92
N THR A 67 12.36 19.22 7.96
CA THR A 67 13.06 17.98 8.33
C THR A 67 12.08 16.87 8.69
N ALA A 68 11.09 17.16 9.53
CA ALA A 68 10.06 16.20 9.92
C ALA A 68 9.28 15.68 8.71
N ALA A 69 8.83 16.57 7.81
CA ALA A 69 8.15 16.15 6.58
C ALA A 69 9.01 15.22 5.70
N THR A 70 10.33 15.46 5.68
CA THR A 70 11.27 14.60 4.95
C THR A 70 11.44 13.23 5.62
N GLU A 71 11.55 13.20 6.95
CA GLU A 71 11.64 11.95 7.72
C GLU A 71 10.36 11.12 7.60
N ASP A 72 9.19 11.78 7.69
CA ASP A 72 7.88 11.16 7.53
C ASP A 72 7.75 10.49 6.15
N SER A 73 8.27 11.12 5.09
CA SER A 73 8.23 10.52 3.73
C SER A 73 8.92 9.15 3.64
N LYS A 74 9.98 8.93 4.42
CA LYS A 74 10.64 7.62 4.50
C LYS A 74 9.73 6.59 5.17
N SER A 75 9.14 6.96 6.30
CA SER A 75 8.24 6.10 7.08
C SER A 75 6.97 5.75 6.28
N ASP A 76 6.40 6.73 5.59
CA ASP A 76 5.22 6.55 4.75
C ASP A 76 5.52 5.64 3.55
N THR A 77 6.69 5.81 2.92
CA THR A 77 7.15 4.91 1.85
C THR A 77 7.34 3.48 2.37
N ALA A 78 7.97 3.30 3.53
CA ALA A 78 8.12 1.98 4.15
C ALA A 78 6.75 1.33 4.43
N SER A 79 5.75 2.13 4.82
CA SER A 79 4.38 1.65 5.01
C SER A 79 3.73 1.18 3.70
N CYS A 80 3.96 1.88 2.58
CA CYS A 80 3.53 1.42 1.25
C CYS A 80 4.15 0.06 0.90
N VAL A 81 5.48 -0.08 1.10
CA VAL A 81 6.23 -1.31 0.81
C VAL A 81 5.76 -2.49 1.67
N ASN A 82 5.61 -2.27 2.97
CA ASN A 82 5.15 -3.31 3.90
C ASN A 82 3.73 -3.78 3.57
N ARG A 83 2.84 -2.86 3.18
CA ARG A 83 1.48 -3.21 2.75
C ARG A 83 1.51 -4.06 1.48
N ALA A 84 2.34 -3.71 0.51
CA ALA A 84 2.50 -4.49 -0.71
C ALA A 84 3.04 -5.89 -0.41
N ALA A 85 4.06 -6.01 0.46
CA ALA A 85 4.59 -7.29 0.90
C ALA A 85 3.52 -8.16 1.58
N SER A 86 2.77 -7.60 2.52
CA SER A 86 1.65 -8.30 3.19
C SER A 86 0.62 -8.80 2.18
N ARG A 87 0.24 -7.98 1.19
CA ARG A 87 -0.72 -8.40 0.16
C ARG A 87 -0.16 -9.52 -0.72
N ARG A 88 1.13 -9.52 -1.03
CA ARG A 88 1.76 -10.63 -1.78
C ARG A 88 1.69 -11.93 -0.99
N GLU A 89 1.94 -11.86 0.32
CA GLU A 89 1.80 -13.01 1.21
C GLU A 89 0.36 -13.53 1.27
N ASP A 90 -0.63 -12.63 1.34
CA ASP A 90 -2.05 -13.01 1.29
C ASP A 90 -2.41 -13.75 -0.01
N GLU A 91 -1.97 -13.25 -1.16
CA GLU A 91 -2.21 -13.91 -2.46
C GLU A 91 -1.52 -15.28 -2.54
N LEU A 92 -0.32 -15.41 -2.00
CA LEU A 92 0.37 -16.71 -1.89
C LEU A 92 -0.40 -17.69 -0.99
N ASN A 93 -0.94 -17.21 0.13
CA ASN A 93 -1.70 -18.04 1.05
C ASN A 93 -3.00 -18.54 0.41
N LYS A 94 -3.67 -17.74 -0.42
CA LYS A 94 -4.88 -18.15 -1.15
C LYS A 94 -4.66 -19.34 -2.08
N VAL A 95 -3.49 -19.41 -2.73
CA VAL A 95 -3.18 -20.48 -3.70
C VAL A 95 -2.45 -21.68 -3.07
N LYS A 96 -2.12 -21.62 -1.78
CA LYS A 96 -1.31 -22.66 -1.10
C LYS A 96 -1.96 -24.04 -1.14
N ALA A 97 -3.23 -24.15 -0.77
CA ALA A 97 -3.95 -25.42 -0.79
C ALA A 97 -4.07 -25.99 -2.22
N GLN A 98 -4.23 -25.12 -3.22
CA GLN A 98 -4.31 -25.53 -4.63
C GLN A 98 -2.96 -26.04 -5.14
N ARG A 99 -1.85 -25.43 -4.69
CA ARG A 99 -0.49 -25.92 -4.94
C ARG A 99 -0.27 -27.30 -4.30
N GLU A 100 -0.70 -27.51 -3.06
CA GLU A 100 -0.59 -28.81 -2.38
C GLU A 100 -1.39 -29.90 -3.11
N ALA A 101 -2.60 -29.58 -3.58
CA ALA A 101 -3.40 -30.51 -4.40
C ALA A 101 -2.70 -30.84 -5.73
N LEU A 102 -2.08 -29.85 -6.38
CA LEU A 102 -1.31 -30.04 -7.60
C LEU A 102 -0.10 -30.96 -7.38
N ASP A 103 0.59 -30.80 -6.25
CA ASP A 103 1.73 -31.65 -5.87
C ASP A 103 1.32 -33.12 -5.76
N GLN A 104 0.14 -33.40 -5.17
CA GLN A 104 -0.38 -34.76 -5.09
C GLN A 104 -0.77 -35.35 -6.45
N GLN A 105 -1.31 -34.53 -7.35
CA GLN A 105 -1.61 -34.97 -8.73
C GLN A 105 -0.33 -35.31 -9.49
N VAL A 106 0.70 -34.48 -9.37
CA VAL A 106 2.03 -34.72 -9.97
C VAL A 106 2.64 -36.00 -9.40
N LYS A 107 2.56 -36.19 -8.08
CA LYS A 107 3.04 -37.41 -7.42
C LYS A 107 2.31 -38.66 -7.91
N THR A 108 1.00 -38.58 -8.09
CA THR A 108 0.20 -39.70 -8.62
C THR A 108 0.66 -40.09 -10.02
N VAL A 109 0.94 -39.11 -10.89
CA VAL A 109 1.51 -39.35 -12.23
C VAL A 109 2.88 -40.02 -12.10
N GLN A 110 3.76 -39.48 -11.26
CA GLN A 110 5.10 -40.01 -11.05
C GLN A 110 5.07 -41.47 -10.56
N ASP A 111 4.26 -41.77 -9.56
CA ASP A 111 4.14 -43.10 -8.97
C ASP A 111 3.56 -44.10 -9.98
N THR A 112 2.56 -43.69 -10.75
CA THR A 112 1.95 -44.53 -11.81
C THR A 112 2.97 -44.87 -12.88
N LEU A 113 3.67 -43.86 -13.41
CA LEU A 113 4.74 -44.06 -14.39
C LEU A 113 5.80 -45.00 -13.84
N ALA A 114 6.31 -44.72 -12.63
CA ALA A 114 7.33 -45.52 -11.97
C ALA A 114 6.90 -46.98 -11.75
N SER A 115 5.62 -47.22 -11.45
CA SER A 115 5.08 -48.58 -11.30
C SER A 115 5.06 -49.35 -12.64
N CYS A 116 4.74 -48.69 -13.75
CA CYS A 116 4.76 -49.32 -15.07
C CYS A 116 6.18 -49.61 -15.58
N VAL A 117 7.17 -48.76 -15.27
CA VAL A 117 8.56 -49.01 -15.70
C VAL A 117 9.21 -50.18 -14.94
N LYS A 118 8.63 -50.61 -13.80
CA LYS A 118 9.13 -51.75 -13.02
C LYS A 118 8.67 -53.11 -13.53
N GLN A 119 7.83 -53.17 -14.57
CA GLN A 119 7.40 -54.45 -15.13
C GLN A 119 8.56 -55.13 -15.85
N ASP A 120 8.84 -56.38 -15.47
CA ASP A 120 10.01 -57.13 -15.98
C ASP A 120 9.83 -57.62 -17.42
N ASP A 121 8.59 -57.89 -17.84
CA ASP A 121 8.27 -58.34 -19.18
C ASP A 121 7.67 -57.21 -20.04
N VAL A 122 7.96 -57.25 -21.35
CA VAL A 122 7.56 -56.20 -22.29
C VAL A 122 6.04 -56.09 -22.44
N LEU A 123 5.31 -57.20 -22.34
CA LEU A 123 3.86 -57.19 -22.48
C LEU A 123 3.21 -56.56 -21.23
N GLY A 124 3.69 -56.88 -20.04
CA GLY A 124 3.28 -56.26 -18.78
C GLY A 124 3.57 -54.76 -18.76
N PHE A 125 4.76 -54.36 -19.21
CA PHE A 125 5.13 -52.95 -19.39
C PHE A 125 4.12 -52.21 -20.28
N LEU A 126 3.88 -52.69 -21.51
CA LEU A 126 2.98 -52.04 -22.47
C LEU A 126 1.53 -52.03 -21.97
N THR A 127 1.09 -53.12 -21.34
CA THR A 127 -0.26 -53.25 -20.78
C THR A 127 -0.49 -52.25 -19.65
N CYS A 128 0.48 -52.09 -18.73
CA CYS A 128 0.39 -51.12 -17.65
C CYS A 128 0.21 -49.68 -18.17
N PHE A 129 1.00 -49.28 -19.17
CA PHE A 129 0.87 -47.95 -19.77
C PHE A 129 -0.47 -47.78 -20.50
N ARG A 130 -0.90 -48.78 -21.26
CA ARG A 130 -2.20 -48.75 -21.94
C ARG A 130 -3.35 -48.58 -20.95
N ASP A 131 -3.36 -49.37 -19.89
CA ASP A 131 -4.46 -49.41 -18.92
C ASP A 131 -4.51 -48.12 -18.06
N ASN A 132 -3.36 -47.46 -17.86
CA ASN A 132 -3.28 -46.18 -17.15
C ASN A 132 -3.30 -44.94 -18.07
N SER A 133 -3.30 -45.12 -19.39
CA SER A 133 -3.10 -44.03 -20.36
C SER A 133 -4.11 -42.89 -20.20
N GLN A 134 -5.39 -43.20 -20.04
CA GLN A 134 -6.44 -42.21 -19.88
C GLN A 134 -6.29 -41.41 -18.58
N VAL A 135 -5.97 -42.09 -17.48
CA VAL A 135 -5.76 -41.46 -16.16
C VAL A 135 -4.54 -40.54 -16.19
N LEU A 136 -3.43 -41.01 -16.77
CA LEU A 136 -2.21 -40.22 -16.96
C LEU A 136 -2.48 -38.97 -17.82
N GLN A 137 -3.12 -39.14 -18.97
CA GLN A 137 -3.44 -38.04 -19.88
C GLN A 137 -4.36 -37.01 -19.21
N SER A 138 -5.41 -37.46 -18.54
CA SER A 138 -6.35 -36.58 -17.84
C SER A 138 -5.67 -35.83 -16.70
N THR A 139 -4.88 -36.52 -15.88
CA THR A 139 -4.20 -35.91 -14.72
C THR A 139 -3.18 -34.88 -15.18
N VAL A 140 -2.36 -35.18 -16.19
CA VAL A 140 -1.39 -34.23 -16.75
C VAL A 140 -2.08 -33.01 -17.36
N THR A 141 -3.21 -33.21 -18.05
CA THR A 141 -4.01 -32.11 -18.59
C THR A 141 -4.55 -31.22 -17.47
N GLN A 142 -5.09 -31.81 -16.40
CA GLN A 142 -5.60 -31.07 -15.25
C GLN A 142 -4.48 -30.28 -14.55
N VAL A 143 -3.32 -30.91 -14.34
CA VAL A 143 -2.14 -30.26 -13.78
C VAL A 143 -1.74 -29.05 -14.63
N SER A 144 -1.73 -29.19 -15.96
CA SER A 144 -1.41 -28.10 -16.88
C SER A 144 -2.42 -26.94 -16.79
N LEU A 145 -3.73 -27.24 -16.78
CA LEU A 145 -4.77 -26.22 -16.71
C LEU A 145 -4.75 -25.48 -15.37
N THR A 146 -4.67 -26.22 -14.26
CA THR A 146 -4.62 -25.64 -12.92
C THR A 146 -3.35 -24.83 -12.73
N SER A 147 -2.16 -25.36 -13.06
CA SER A 147 -0.91 -24.60 -12.93
C SER A 147 -0.91 -23.31 -13.73
N THR A 148 -1.40 -23.34 -14.97
CA THR A 148 -1.53 -22.15 -15.82
C THR A 148 -2.49 -21.13 -15.21
N SER A 149 -3.65 -21.58 -14.74
CA SER A 149 -4.64 -20.70 -14.11
C SER A 149 -4.09 -20.03 -12.84
N LEU A 150 -3.43 -20.80 -11.97
CA LEU A 150 -2.81 -20.28 -10.74
C LEU A 150 -1.68 -19.29 -11.05
N ALA A 151 -0.80 -19.62 -11.99
CA ALA A 151 0.30 -18.77 -12.37
C ALA A 151 -0.20 -17.44 -12.96
N ASN A 152 -1.18 -17.49 -13.85
CA ASN A 152 -1.78 -16.28 -14.44
C ASN A 152 -2.49 -15.44 -13.38
N GLY A 153 -3.26 -16.07 -12.48
CA GLY A 153 -3.93 -15.38 -11.38
C GLY A 153 -2.96 -14.68 -10.44
N LEU A 154 -1.92 -15.39 -9.98
CA LEU A 154 -0.91 -14.81 -9.10
C LEU A 154 -0.10 -13.72 -9.79
N SER A 155 0.25 -13.91 -11.07
CA SER A 155 0.94 -12.88 -11.86
C SER A 155 0.10 -11.61 -11.99
N ALA A 156 -1.20 -11.73 -12.29
CA ALA A 156 -2.10 -10.58 -12.37
C ALA A 156 -2.24 -9.87 -11.01
N ALA A 157 -2.35 -10.64 -9.93
CA ALA A 157 -2.42 -10.10 -8.58
C ALA A 157 -1.14 -9.32 -8.20
N TYR A 158 0.03 -9.85 -8.54
CA TYR A 158 1.31 -9.15 -8.31
C TYR A 158 1.44 -7.87 -9.11
N VAL A 159 1.03 -7.87 -10.39
CA VAL A 159 0.98 -6.63 -11.18
C VAL A 159 0.08 -5.59 -10.50
N SER A 160 -1.11 -5.99 -10.05
CA SER A 160 -2.03 -5.10 -9.34
C SER A 160 -1.44 -4.56 -8.02
N ILE A 161 -0.75 -5.41 -7.26
CA ILE A 161 -0.08 -5.01 -6.01
C ILE A 161 1.02 -3.99 -6.29
N ASN A 162 1.86 -4.23 -7.29
CA ASN A 162 2.96 -3.34 -7.64
C ASN A 162 2.44 -1.97 -8.12
N THR A 163 1.42 -1.95 -8.99
CA THR A 163 0.79 -0.69 -9.41
C THR A 163 0.24 0.09 -8.22
N SER A 164 -0.35 -0.60 -7.24
CA SER A 164 -0.86 0.03 -6.02
C SER A 164 0.26 0.53 -5.10
N GLU A 165 1.38 -0.18 -5.02
CA GLU A 165 2.58 0.23 -4.28
C GLU A 165 3.18 1.49 -4.89
N ASP A 166 3.39 1.50 -6.21
CA ASP A 166 3.94 2.64 -6.94
C ASP A 166 3.05 3.89 -6.81
N SER A 167 1.73 3.73 -6.91
CA SER A 167 0.77 4.82 -6.70
C SER A 167 0.83 5.38 -5.27
N CYS A 168 0.98 4.50 -4.27
CA CYS A 168 1.15 4.90 -2.87
C CYS A 168 2.43 5.72 -2.70
N ILE A 169 3.55 5.24 -3.24
CA ILE A 169 4.85 5.92 -3.18
C ILE A 169 4.80 7.28 -3.88
N GLN A 170 4.18 7.36 -5.06
CA GLN A 170 4.01 8.61 -5.78
C GLN A 170 3.19 9.62 -4.96
N THR A 171 2.13 9.17 -4.30
CA THR A 171 1.33 10.02 -3.41
C THR A 171 2.16 10.57 -2.25
N VAL A 172 3.04 9.76 -1.65
CA VAL A 172 3.98 10.20 -0.60
C VAL A 172 4.93 11.27 -1.14
N LEU A 173 5.52 11.04 -2.31
CA LEU A 173 6.42 12.00 -2.98
C LEU A 173 5.73 13.32 -3.28
N ASP A 174 4.51 13.28 -3.81
CA ASP A 174 3.75 14.49 -4.15
C ASP A 174 3.37 15.27 -2.88
N LYS A 175 2.94 14.56 -1.82
CA LYS A 175 2.62 15.15 -0.52
C LYS A 175 3.83 15.87 0.07
N VAL A 176 4.99 15.22 0.19
CA VAL A 176 6.16 15.84 0.83
C VAL A 176 6.71 17.01 0.01
N LYS A 177 6.61 16.98 -1.32
CA LYS A 177 6.95 18.14 -2.17
C LYS A 177 6.00 19.31 -1.90
N ALA A 178 4.70 19.06 -1.85
CA ALA A 178 3.70 20.08 -1.53
C ALA A 178 3.88 20.67 -0.12
N ASP A 179 4.15 19.82 0.87
CA ASP A 179 4.43 20.25 2.25
C ASP A 179 5.70 21.09 2.31
N THR A 180 6.77 20.66 1.62
CA THR A 180 8.03 21.40 1.52
C THR A 180 7.83 22.77 0.87
N ASP A 181 7.04 22.84 -0.20
CA ASP A 181 6.72 24.10 -0.87
C ASP A 181 5.96 25.06 0.05
N ALA A 182 4.91 24.56 0.70
CA ALA A 182 4.12 25.36 1.65
C ALA A 182 4.97 25.87 2.81
N LEU A 183 5.82 25.01 3.39
CA LEU A 183 6.72 25.38 4.48
C LEU A 183 7.81 26.36 4.03
N THR A 184 8.35 26.20 2.81
CA THR A 184 9.35 27.11 2.25
C THR A 184 8.74 28.48 1.97
N VAL A 185 7.51 28.55 1.45
CA VAL A 185 6.77 29.80 1.27
C VAL A 185 6.49 30.46 2.62
N ALA A 186 6.09 29.70 3.63
CA ALA A 186 5.86 30.22 4.97
C ALA A 186 7.15 30.77 5.61
N LEU A 187 8.27 30.06 5.45
CA LEU A 187 9.60 30.51 5.86
C LEU A 187 9.97 31.81 5.13
N GLN A 188 9.78 31.88 3.82
CA GLN A 188 10.06 33.08 3.03
C GLN A 188 9.25 34.29 3.53
N ASN A 189 7.96 34.09 3.79
CA ASN A 189 7.08 35.15 4.30
C ASN A 189 7.51 35.61 5.70
N CYS A 190 7.81 34.67 6.60
CA CYS A 190 8.35 34.97 7.94
C CYS A 190 9.64 35.79 7.85
N LEU A 191 10.56 35.40 6.96
CA LEU A 191 11.82 36.09 6.80
C LEU A 191 11.65 37.52 6.25
N LYS A 192 10.66 37.75 5.38
CA LYS A 192 10.37 39.06 4.79
C LYS A 192 9.61 40.00 5.73
N ASN A 193 8.65 39.46 6.46
CA ASN A 193 7.66 40.25 7.20
C ASN A 193 7.85 40.19 8.72
N GLY A 194 8.75 39.33 9.23
CA GLY A 194 8.81 38.97 10.64
C GLY A 194 7.82 37.85 10.99
N PHE A 195 7.88 37.38 12.23
CA PHE A 195 6.84 36.50 12.76
C PHE A 195 5.52 37.26 12.82
N ASP A 196 4.42 36.64 12.37
CA ASP A 196 3.08 37.02 12.82
C ASP A 196 2.97 36.61 14.30
N ASP A 197 3.53 37.44 15.18
CA ASP A 197 3.14 37.44 16.57
C ASP A 197 1.75 38.05 16.58
N GLY A 198 0.72 37.19 16.51
CA GLY A 198 -0.65 37.61 16.81
C GLY A 198 -0.67 38.20 18.21
N GLN A 199 -0.44 39.49 18.33
CA GLN A 199 -0.69 40.21 19.56
C GLN A 199 -2.21 40.16 19.75
N PRO A 200 -2.73 39.55 20.84
CA PRO A 200 -4.14 39.65 21.13
C PRO A 200 -4.43 41.14 21.30
N GLU A 201 -5.23 41.71 20.40
CA GLU A 201 -5.81 43.01 20.67
C GLU A 201 -6.55 42.89 22.00
N THR A 202 -6.01 43.54 23.02
CA THR A 202 -6.68 43.75 24.29
C THR A 202 -8.05 44.34 23.97
N SER A 203 -9.09 43.52 24.05
CA SER A 203 -10.47 43.98 24.06
C SER A 203 -10.59 45.00 25.18
N SER A 204 -10.79 46.26 24.81
CA SER A 204 -11.17 47.31 25.74
C SER A 204 -12.50 46.92 26.41
N PRO A 205 -12.69 47.23 27.70
CA PRO A 205 -13.87 46.83 28.45
C PRO A 205 -15.14 47.46 27.84
N PRO A 206 -16.28 46.76 27.87
CA PRO A 206 -17.54 47.31 27.36
C PRO A 206 -18.00 48.46 28.25
N SER A 207 -18.24 49.63 27.64
CA SER A 207 -18.94 50.72 28.31
C SER A 207 -20.40 50.34 28.52
N ASP A 208 -20.80 50.31 29.78
CA ASP A 208 -22.18 50.27 30.23
C ASP A 208 -23.01 51.42 29.61
N SER A 209 -24.19 51.09 29.13
CA SER A 209 -25.34 51.99 29.17
C SER A 209 -26.62 51.15 29.29
N SER A 210 -27.13 51.12 30.51
CA SER A 210 -28.45 50.61 30.87
C SER A 210 -29.56 51.45 30.24
N SER A 211 -30.66 50.81 29.82
CA SER A 211 -31.99 51.44 29.87
C SER A 211 -33.11 50.39 29.91
N SER A 212 -33.65 50.22 31.12
CA SER A 212 -35.00 49.86 31.58
C SER A 212 -36.03 49.07 30.72
N SER A 213 -36.48 47.95 31.33
CA SER A 213 -37.76 47.17 31.23
C SER A 213 -39.01 48.01 31.60
N PRO A 214 -40.31 47.54 31.66
CA PRO A 214 -40.92 46.17 31.62
C PRO A 214 -42.20 46.05 30.71
N GLU A 215 -42.83 44.89 30.43
CA GLU A 215 -43.67 44.04 31.32
C GLU A 215 -44.20 42.79 30.57
N GLU A 216 -44.39 41.71 31.32
CA GLU A 216 -44.86 40.33 31.00
C GLU A 216 -46.43 40.26 31.08
N PRO A 217 -47.21 39.13 31.04
CA PRO A 217 -46.80 37.71 31.07
C PRO A 217 -47.63 36.66 30.26
N GLN A 218 -47.18 35.40 30.39
CA GLN A 218 -47.95 34.13 30.42
C GLN A 218 -48.39 33.48 29.07
N THR A 219 -48.44 32.15 28.85
CA THR A 219 -48.52 30.98 29.76
C THR A 219 -48.38 29.64 28.98
N THR A 220 -47.63 28.66 29.53
CA THR A 220 -47.78 27.15 29.51
C THR A 220 -47.94 26.36 28.19
N VAL A 221 -47.56 25.09 27.98
CA VAL A 221 -46.94 23.93 28.68
C VAL A 221 -46.67 22.86 27.57
N PRO A 222 -45.83 21.82 27.78
CA PRO A 222 -45.33 20.92 26.75
C PRO A 222 -46.17 19.64 26.59
N SER A 223 -45.99 18.91 25.48
CA SER A 223 -46.33 17.49 25.42
C SER A 223 -45.46 16.70 24.43
N ASN A 224 -44.64 15.87 25.05
CA ASN A 224 -44.03 14.66 24.53
C ASN A 224 -45.13 13.60 24.29
N PHE A 225 -45.13 12.82 23.19
CA PHE A 225 -45.65 11.44 23.17
C PHE A 225 -45.34 10.74 21.83
N ASN A 226 -44.41 9.77 21.90
CA ASN A 226 -44.39 8.43 21.29
C ASN A 226 -44.61 8.17 19.77
N MET A 227 -43.58 7.55 19.18
CA MET A 227 -43.59 6.44 18.19
C MET A 227 -44.42 5.23 18.72
N PRO A 228 -44.85 4.16 17.97
CA PRO A 228 -44.27 3.59 16.74
C PRO A 228 -45.23 2.86 15.74
N ASN A 229 -44.61 2.21 14.74
CA ASN A 229 -45.01 1.03 13.95
C ASN A 229 -45.99 1.15 12.75
N ASP A 230 -45.54 0.65 11.60
CA ASP A 230 -46.00 -0.58 10.89
C ASP A 230 -45.24 -0.64 9.54
N GLU A 231 -44.28 -1.53 9.28
CA GLU A 231 -44.40 -2.96 8.95
C GLU A 231 -45.38 -3.24 7.78
N LEU A 232 -44.87 -3.50 6.57
CA LEU A 232 -45.09 -4.73 5.80
C LEU A 232 -44.40 -4.72 4.42
N LEU A 233 -43.92 -5.91 4.06
CA LEU A 233 -43.05 -6.32 2.94
C LEU A 233 -43.82 -6.48 1.59
N PRO A 234 -43.39 -7.36 0.65
CA PRO A 234 -42.73 -7.01 -0.63
C PRO A 234 -43.58 -7.42 -1.85
N GLU A 235 -43.19 -7.08 -3.08
CA GLU A 235 -43.57 -7.90 -4.26
C GLU A 235 -42.44 -8.00 -5.29
N GLU A 236 -42.28 -9.23 -5.75
CA GLU A 236 -41.42 -9.74 -6.82
C GLU A 236 -41.95 -9.39 -8.23
N ASN A 237 -41.15 -9.81 -9.23
CA ASN A 237 -41.39 -9.92 -10.68
C ASN A 237 -40.97 -8.68 -11.49
N LEU A 238 -40.14 -8.80 -12.53
CA LEU A 238 -39.97 -9.86 -13.52
C LEU A 238 -38.54 -9.88 -14.10
#